data_AF-A0A1F4ZRA0-F1
#
_entry.id   AF-A0A1F4ZRA0-F1
#
_cell.length_a   1.000
_cell.length_b   1.000
_cell.length_c   1.000
_cell.angle_alpha   90.00
_cell.angle_beta   90.00
_cell.angle_gamma   90.00
#
_symmetry.space_group_name_H-M   'P 1'
#
loop_
_entity.id
_entity.type
_entity.pdbx_description
1 polymer ?
#
loop_
_entity_poly.entity_id
_entity_poly.type
_entity_poly.pdbx_seq_one_letter_code
_entity_poly.pdbx_strand_id
1 'polypeptide(L)'
;MTNADSYSLKGIHLPEDLDLILRIKGLARVISLVVAMFSVLVVAGWMTGIRYLKIMFVGPSVMPIEVAVSLLLIAIPLMFRLTNKTPKGLQVIYKSVTIVFGIVVGVGNLLHFSILNVSLSLLGWALVLTRTKIPFRFKLMQLVAFGIVMLGLCAVMVNVYRYLASGLGTGIFDVPMNVGVLFALLGEALLLRWPNRGFMGLFNTESLTSVVAFRTLVLNMILTPVVGGIGLAVARRMSLAVFETVAAVVTIQMVVFAMLMWFGVKRLYEWELERLIAKEEARVRDLGLSMSNEDMKAKVAGLEETKERYLKNLRQMNGVWNLEEYFE
;
A
#
# COMPACT_ATOMS: atom_id res chain seq x y z
N MET A 1 -1.59 38.51 32.41
CA MET A 1 -2.08 38.48 31.01
C MET A 1 -1.25 37.47 30.25
N THR A 2 -1.66 36.21 30.31
CA THR A 2 -1.04 35.07 29.65
C THR A 2 -1.74 34.85 28.32
N ASN A 3 -0.99 34.84 27.22
CA ASN A 3 -1.46 34.63 25.85
C ASN A 3 -2.41 33.41 25.75
N ALA A 4 -3.71 33.68 25.65
CA ALA A 4 -4.75 32.68 25.46
C ALA A 4 -4.91 32.26 23.97
N ASP A 5 -4.12 32.84 23.07
CA ASP A 5 -4.22 32.64 21.61
C ASP A 5 -3.50 31.39 21.07
N SER A 6 -2.89 30.55 21.92
CA SER A 6 -2.12 29.38 21.46
C SER A 6 -2.90 28.07 21.35
N TYR A 7 -4.21 28.04 21.63
CA TYR A 7 -5.02 26.81 21.55
C TYR A 7 -6.01 26.86 20.39
N SER A 8 -5.49 27.07 19.18
CA SER A 8 -6.26 26.84 17.95
C SER A 8 -6.33 25.34 17.67
N LEU A 9 -7.54 24.76 17.71
CA LEU A 9 -7.81 23.40 17.25
C LEU A 9 -7.64 23.22 15.72
N LYS A 10 -7.03 24.19 15.02
CA LYS A 10 -6.37 23.97 13.70
C LYS A 10 -5.32 22.84 13.74
N GLY A 11 -4.99 22.33 14.93
CA GLY A 11 -4.08 21.21 15.19
C GLY A 11 -4.72 19.89 15.65
N ILE A 12 -6.03 19.62 15.48
CA ILE A 12 -6.53 18.21 15.54
C ILE A 12 -6.21 17.50 14.21
N HIS A 13 -5.00 17.70 13.70
CA HIS A 13 -4.32 16.62 13.02
C HIS A 13 -3.69 15.83 14.16
N LEU A 14 -3.97 14.52 14.28
CA LEU A 14 -3.06 13.66 15.04
C LEU A 14 -1.65 14.04 14.59
N PRO A 15 -0.74 14.40 15.53
CA PRO A 15 0.56 14.93 15.18
C PRO A 15 1.16 13.99 14.14
N GLU A 16 1.35 14.51 12.93
CA GLU A 16 2.02 13.73 11.90
C GLU A 16 3.43 13.54 12.43
N ASP A 17 3.79 12.32 12.81
CA ASP A 17 5.17 11.98 13.14
C ASP A 17 6.00 12.15 11.86
N LEU A 18 6.55 13.36 11.72
CA LEU A 18 7.30 13.78 10.55
C LEU A 18 8.55 12.90 10.39
N ASP A 19 9.15 12.46 11.48
CA ASP A 19 10.31 11.56 11.45
C ASP A 19 9.90 10.19 10.90
N LEU A 20 8.80 9.60 11.39
CA LEU A 20 8.26 8.36 10.85
C LEU A 20 7.94 8.46 9.36
N ILE A 21 7.28 9.54 8.92
CA ILE A 21 6.97 9.79 7.51
C ILE A 21 8.24 9.85 6.66
N LEU A 22 9.30 10.51 7.15
CA LEU A 22 10.58 10.61 6.46
C LEU A 22 11.29 9.25 6.40
N ARG A 23 11.28 8.47 7.49
CA ARG A 23 11.83 7.11 7.53
C ARG A 23 11.12 6.17 6.56
N ILE A 24 9.78 6.20 6.51
CA ILE A 24 9.00 5.37 5.59
C ILE A 24 9.29 5.74 4.12
N LYS A 25 9.39 7.04 3.80
CA LYS A 25 9.80 7.49 2.47
C LYS A 25 11.24 7.06 2.14
N GLY A 26 12.13 7.07 3.13
CA GLY A 26 13.48 6.53 3.01
C GLY A 26 13.47 5.04 2.67
N LEU A 27 12.67 4.25 3.37
CA LEU A 27 12.49 2.82 3.12
C LEU A 27 11.96 2.55 1.72
N ALA A 28 10.91 3.27 1.28
CA ALA A 28 10.38 3.15 -0.08
C ALA A 28 11.45 3.41 -1.16
N ARG A 29 12.38 4.35 -0.89
CA ARG A 29 13.51 4.64 -1.77
C ARG A 29 14.51 3.49 -1.82
N VAL A 30 14.86 2.93 -0.66
CA VAL A 30 15.78 1.79 -0.58
C VAL A 30 15.21 0.58 -1.32
N ILE A 31 13.93 0.26 -1.10
CA ILE A 31 13.25 -0.84 -1.80
C ILE A 31 13.28 -0.61 -3.32
N SER A 32 12.95 0.61 -3.77
CA SER A 32 12.99 0.96 -5.20
C SER A 32 14.41 0.81 -5.78
N LEU A 33 15.45 1.20 -5.03
CA LEU A 33 16.85 1.04 -5.45
C LEU A 33 17.23 -0.44 -5.59
N VAL A 34 16.84 -1.27 -4.61
CA VAL A 34 17.07 -2.72 -4.66
C VAL A 34 16.40 -3.31 -5.90
N VAL A 35 15.11 -3.02 -6.14
CA VAL A 35 14.40 -3.51 -7.34
C VAL A 35 15.09 -3.05 -8.63
N ALA A 36 15.55 -1.80 -8.71
CA ALA A 36 16.29 -1.30 -9.87
C ALA A 36 17.60 -2.08 -10.09
N MET A 37 18.40 -2.27 -9.04
CA MET A 37 19.67 -3.01 -9.11
C MET A 37 19.46 -4.45 -9.60
N PHE A 38 18.49 -5.17 -9.02
CA PHE A 38 18.15 -6.52 -9.45
C PHE A 38 17.71 -6.55 -10.92
N SER A 39 16.90 -5.58 -11.33
CA SER A 39 16.44 -5.48 -12.72
C SER A 39 17.61 -5.23 -13.70
N VAL A 40 18.57 -4.37 -13.36
CA VAL A 40 19.79 -4.16 -14.15
C VAL A 40 20.60 -5.45 -14.29
N LEU A 41 20.79 -6.19 -13.21
CA LEU A 41 21.53 -7.46 -13.22
C LEU A 41 20.84 -8.49 -14.14
N VAL A 42 19.51 -8.60 -14.11
CA VAL A 42 18.76 -9.51 -15.00
C VAL A 42 18.90 -9.08 -16.45
N VAL A 43 18.77 -7.78 -16.77
CA VAL A 43 18.98 -7.26 -18.12
C VAL A 43 20.41 -7.54 -18.60
N ALA A 44 21.42 -7.34 -17.75
CA ALA A 44 22.80 -7.69 -18.06
C ALA A 44 22.98 -9.19 -18.31
N GLY A 45 22.30 -10.05 -17.54
CA GLY A 45 22.25 -11.49 -17.78
C GLY A 45 21.66 -11.87 -19.13
N TRP A 46 20.64 -11.14 -19.59
CA TRP A 46 20.11 -11.27 -20.95
C TRP A 46 21.11 -10.85 -22.02
N MET A 47 21.77 -9.71 -21.85
CA MET A 47 22.76 -9.19 -22.82
C MET A 47 24.01 -10.07 -22.92
N THR A 48 24.46 -10.64 -21.80
CA THR A 48 25.69 -11.46 -21.72
C THR A 48 25.46 -12.96 -21.95
N GLY A 49 24.19 -13.40 -21.96
CA GLY A 49 23.85 -14.82 -22.05
C GLY A 49 24.10 -15.63 -20.76
N ILE A 50 24.51 -15.00 -19.65
CA ILE A 50 24.81 -15.69 -18.39
C ILE A 50 23.49 -16.14 -17.72
N ARG A 51 23.23 -17.45 -17.72
CA ARG A 51 21.98 -18.04 -17.18
C ARG A 51 21.75 -17.73 -15.70
N TYR A 52 22.80 -17.73 -14.88
CA TYR A 52 22.70 -17.46 -13.43
C TYR A 52 22.10 -16.08 -13.12
N LEU A 53 22.44 -15.06 -13.91
CA LEU A 53 21.91 -13.71 -13.77
C LEU A 53 20.43 -13.59 -14.19
N LYS A 54 19.90 -14.56 -14.94
CA LYS A 54 18.49 -14.57 -15.37
C LYS A 54 17.55 -15.25 -14.36
N ILE A 55 18.09 -16.13 -13.52
CA ILE A 55 17.31 -16.95 -12.57
C ILE A 55 17.29 -16.28 -11.19
N MET A 56 18.42 -15.72 -10.73
CA MET A 56 18.59 -14.86 -9.54
C MET A 56 17.87 -15.22 -8.22
N PHE A 57 17.26 -16.39 -8.08
CA PHE A 57 16.70 -16.98 -6.85
C PHE A 57 16.57 -18.51 -7.04
N VAL A 58 16.18 -19.24 -6.00
CA VAL A 58 15.91 -20.68 -6.09
C VAL A 58 14.70 -20.91 -7.01
N GLY A 59 14.92 -21.55 -8.16
CA GLY A 59 13.85 -21.92 -9.09
C GLY A 59 14.37 -22.23 -10.50
N PRO A 60 13.64 -23.02 -11.29
CA PRO A 60 14.07 -23.37 -12.65
C PRO A 60 13.74 -22.27 -13.68
N SER A 61 12.78 -21.39 -13.38
CA SER A 61 12.18 -20.49 -14.36
C SER A 61 13.01 -19.21 -14.54
N VAL A 62 13.24 -18.85 -15.80
CA VAL A 62 13.99 -17.65 -16.21
C VAL A 62 13.05 -16.44 -16.21
N MET A 63 13.50 -15.32 -15.65
CA MET A 63 12.75 -14.07 -15.72
C MET A 63 12.74 -13.50 -17.14
N PRO A 64 11.57 -13.22 -17.74
CA PRO A 64 11.48 -12.59 -19.05
C PRO A 64 12.14 -11.20 -19.06
N ILE A 65 12.79 -10.85 -20.16
CA ILE A 65 13.51 -9.57 -20.29
C ILE A 65 12.56 -8.38 -20.20
N GLU A 66 11.33 -8.53 -20.72
CA GLU A 66 10.29 -7.50 -20.74
C GLU A 66 9.90 -7.10 -19.31
N VAL A 67 9.83 -8.07 -18.41
CA VAL A 67 9.52 -7.86 -16.98
C VAL A 67 10.66 -7.09 -16.32
N ALA A 68 11.92 -7.47 -16.60
CA ALA A 68 13.09 -6.82 -16.00
C ALA A 68 13.21 -5.36 -16.44
N VAL A 69 13.04 -5.10 -17.74
CA VAL A 69 12.99 -3.74 -18.28
C VAL A 69 11.83 -2.95 -17.68
N SER A 70 10.67 -3.58 -17.50
CA SER A 70 9.51 -2.93 -16.88
C SER A 70 9.75 -2.52 -15.43
N LEU A 71 10.26 -3.43 -14.61
CA LEU A 71 10.59 -3.13 -13.22
C LEU A 71 11.65 -2.03 -13.13
N LEU A 72 12.66 -2.04 -14.01
CA LEU A 72 13.70 -1.01 -14.06
C LEU A 72 13.12 0.38 -14.38
N LEU A 73 12.31 0.47 -15.44
CA LEU A 73 11.70 1.73 -15.89
C LEU A 73 10.73 2.31 -14.87
N ILE A 74 10.24 1.51 -13.94
CA ILE A 74 9.28 1.91 -12.91
C ILE A 74 9.99 2.28 -11.61
N ALA A 75 10.99 1.50 -11.22
CA ALA A 75 11.80 1.73 -10.03
C ALA A 75 12.60 3.05 -10.10
N ILE A 76 13.13 3.40 -11.28
CA ILE A 76 13.92 4.63 -11.48
C ILE A 76 13.09 5.90 -11.17
N PRO A 77 11.93 6.16 -11.80
CA PRO A 77 11.08 7.31 -11.48
C PRO A 77 10.54 7.31 -10.04
N LEU A 78 10.39 6.14 -9.43
CA LEU A 78 10.01 6.01 -8.02
C LEU A 78 11.10 6.58 -7.11
N MET A 79 12.35 6.18 -7.34
CA MET A 79 13.52 6.65 -6.59
C MET A 79 13.72 8.17 -6.70
N PHE A 80 13.70 8.73 -7.92
CA PHE A 80 14.02 10.16 -8.16
C PHE A 80 12.94 11.14 -7.70
N ARG A 81 11.71 10.69 -7.51
CA ARG A 81 10.61 11.57 -7.07
C ARG A 81 10.46 11.63 -5.55
N LEU A 82 11.22 10.83 -4.81
CA LEU A 82 11.34 10.96 -3.36
C LEU A 82 12.29 12.10 -2.95
N THR A 83 13.10 12.63 -3.88
CA THR A 83 13.98 13.77 -3.64
C THR A 83 13.37 15.08 -4.15
N ASN A 84 13.16 16.06 -3.27
CA ASN A 84 12.68 17.40 -3.66
C ASN A 84 13.69 18.20 -4.51
N LYS A 85 14.93 17.71 -4.67
CA LYS A 85 16.03 18.41 -5.35
C LYS A 85 16.10 18.17 -6.86
N THR A 86 15.20 17.38 -7.44
CA THR A 86 15.27 17.01 -8.87
C THR A 86 14.91 18.20 -9.77
N PRO A 87 15.73 18.57 -10.77
CA PRO A 87 15.46 19.73 -11.64
C PRO A 87 14.14 19.57 -12.40
N LYS A 88 13.43 20.68 -12.63
CA LYS A 88 12.07 20.70 -13.22
C LYS A 88 12.00 19.98 -14.57
N GLY A 89 12.99 20.17 -15.44
CA GLY A 89 13.05 19.52 -16.76
C GLY A 89 13.08 17.99 -16.65
N LEU A 90 13.94 17.46 -15.77
CA LEU A 90 14.05 16.03 -15.54
C LEU A 90 12.77 15.44 -14.93
N GLN A 91 12.06 16.20 -14.08
CA GLN A 91 10.75 15.79 -13.57
C GLN A 91 9.70 15.64 -14.67
N VAL A 92 9.72 16.49 -15.71
CA VAL A 92 8.81 16.39 -16.85
C VAL A 92 9.13 15.15 -17.67
N ILE A 93 10.41 14.90 -17.96
CA ILE A 93 10.84 13.70 -18.69
C ILE A 93 10.38 12.43 -17.94
N TYR A 94 10.67 12.32 -16.65
CA TYR A 94 10.24 11.15 -15.86
C TYR A 94 8.72 11.02 -15.81
N LYS A 95 7.97 12.14 -15.76
CA LYS A 95 6.50 12.10 -15.83
C LYS A 95 6.03 11.50 -17.13
N SER A 96 6.52 12.00 -18.25
CA SER A 96 6.13 11.54 -19.59
C SER A 96 6.50 10.08 -19.80
N VAL A 97 7.73 9.68 -19.47
CA VAL A 97 8.18 8.29 -19.55
C VAL A 97 7.30 7.37 -18.70
N THR A 98 7.00 7.75 -17.46
CA THR A 98 6.14 6.95 -16.58
C THR A 98 4.73 6.75 -17.15
N ILE A 99 4.14 7.80 -17.75
CA ILE A 99 2.78 7.73 -18.30
C ILE A 99 2.77 6.90 -19.59
N VAL A 100 3.67 7.18 -20.53
CA VAL A 100 3.77 6.43 -21.79
C VAL A 100 4.03 4.95 -21.49
N PHE A 101 5.00 4.67 -20.62
CA PHE A 101 5.29 3.31 -20.21
C PHE A 101 4.11 2.64 -19.51
N GLY A 102 3.46 3.35 -18.59
CA GLY A 102 2.29 2.84 -17.88
C GLY A 102 1.12 2.50 -18.81
N ILE A 103 0.91 3.26 -19.89
CA ILE A 103 -0.11 2.98 -20.90
C ILE A 103 0.31 1.79 -21.77
N VAL A 104 1.55 1.77 -22.27
CA VAL A 104 2.04 0.69 -23.14
C VAL A 104 2.01 -0.65 -22.41
N VAL A 105 2.55 -0.71 -21.19
CA VAL A 105 2.53 -1.92 -20.36
C VAL A 105 1.11 -2.22 -19.86
N GLY A 106 0.35 -1.18 -19.47
CA GLY A 106 -1.01 -1.27 -18.98
C GLY A 106 -1.97 -1.93 -19.97
N VAL A 107 -1.93 -1.46 -21.23
CA VAL A 107 -2.84 -1.91 -22.29
C VAL A 107 -2.29 -3.12 -23.03
N GLY A 108 -0.99 -3.12 -23.36
CA GLY A 108 -0.36 -4.18 -24.16
C GLY A 108 -0.45 -5.56 -23.50
N ASN A 109 -0.42 -5.62 -22.17
CA ASN A 109 -0.51 -6.87 -21.42
C ASN A 109 -1.94 -7.37 -21.17
N LEU A 110 -2.98 -6.56 -21.42
CA LEU A 110 -4.37 -7.00 -21.23
C LEU A 110 -4.81 -8.07 -22.26
N LEU A 111 -4.11 -8.17 -23.39
CA LEU A 111 -4.45 -9.12 -24.45
C LEU A 111 -4.12 -10.58 -24.10
N HIS A 112 -3.25 -10.80 -23.11
CA HIS A 112 -2.81 -12.14 -22.72
C HIS A 112 -3.09 -12.35 -21.23
N PHE A 113 -4.12 -13.13 -20.92
CA PHE A 113 -4.52 -13.40 -19.53
C PHE A 113 -3.50 -14.34 -18.85
N SER A 114 -2.50 -13.75 -18.22
CA SER A 114 -1.56 -14.41 -17.32
C SER A 114 -1.36 -13.55 -16.08
N ILE A 115 -1.00 -14.17 -14.94
CA ILE A 115 -0.78 -13.44 -13.68
C ILE A 115 0.33 -12.40 -13.81
N LEU A 116 1.38 -12.74 -14.55
CA LEU A 116 2.47 -11.83 -14.89
C LEU A 116 1.93 -10.59 -15.61
N ASN A 117 1.14 -10.79 -16.65
CA ASN A 117 0.60 -9.73 -17.48
C ASN A 117 -0.41 -8.87 -16.72
N VAL A 118 -1.27 -9.49 -15.90
CA VAL A 118 -2.17 -8.75 -15.00
C VAL A 118 -1.37 -7.90 -14.01
N SER A 119 -0.31 -8.44 -13.42
CA SER A 119 0.56 -7.70 -12.50
C SER A 119 1.25 -6.51 -13.17
N LEU A 120 1.77 -6.71 -14.39
CA LEU A 120 2.33 -5.65 -15.22
C LEU A 120 1.29 -4.59 -15.59
N SER A 121 0.09 -5.01 -15.97
CA SER A 121 -1.00 -4.10 -16.29
C SER A 121 -1.39 -3.24 -15.10
N LEU A 122 -1.59 -3.86 -13.93
CA LEU A 122 -1.88 -3.17 -12.68
C LEU A 122 -0.77 -2.18 -12.32
N LEU A 123 0.49 -2.56 -12.52
CA LEU A 123 1.62 -1.68 -12.26
C LEU A 123 1.63 -0.46 -13.22
N GLY A 124 1.30 -0.67 -14.49
CA GLY A 124 1.11 0.41 -15.47
C GLY A 124 -0.01 1.37 -15.05
N TRP A 125 -1.15 0.83 -14.63
CA TRP A 125 -2.28 1.61 -14.14
C TRP A 125 -1.95 2.38 -12.85
N ALA A 126 -1.27 1.75 -11.90
CA ALA A 126 -0.82 2.40 -10.67
C ALA A 126 -0.03 3.66 -11.04
N LEU A 127 0.91 3.57 -11.97
CA LEU A 127 1.74 4.69 -12.39
C LEU A 127 0.96 5.83 -13.02
N VAL A 128 0.02 5.53 -13.91
CA VAL A 128 -0.88 6.51 -14.50
C VAL A 128 -1.68 7.21 -13.41
N LEU A 129 -2.27 6.45 -12.48
CA LEU A 129 -3.05 6.99 -11.35
C LEU A 129 -2.24 7.91 -10.43
N THR A 130 -0.93 7.69 -10.27
CA THR A 130 -0.08 8.61 -9.48
C THR A 130 0.09 10.00 -10.12
N ARG A 131 -0.37 10.17 -11.37
CA ARG A 131 -0.25 11.40 -12.16
C ARG A 131 -1.58 12.08 -12.44
N THR A 132 -2.70 11.35 -12.37
CA THR A 132 -4.01 11.94 -12.61
C THR A 132 -4.40 12.94 -11.50
N LYS A 133 -5.25 13.92 -11.83
CA LYS A 133 -5.78 14.92 -10.86
C LYS A 133 -7.10 14.49 -10.22
N ILE A 134 -7.47 13.22 -10.33
CA ILE A 134 -8.77 12.72 -9.86
C ILE A 134 -8.81 12.84 -8.32
N PRO A 135 -9.95 13.24 -7.72
CA PRO A 135 -10.18 13.00 -6.31
C PRO A 135 -9.95 11.50 -6.01
N PHE A 136 -9.63 11.09 -4.78
CA PHE A 136 -9.39 9.67 -4.43
C PHE A 136 -8.20 8.95 -5.06
N ARG A 137 -7.44 9.55 -5.99
CA ARG A 137 -6.35 8.84 -6.70
C ARG A 137 -5.40 8.03 -5.81
N PHE A 138 -5.17 8.48 -4.57
CA PHE A 138 -4.32 7.78 -3.62
C PHE A 138 -4.90 6.45 -3.15
N LYS A 139 -6.23 6.38 -2.95
CA LYS A 139 -6.91 5.16 -2.53
C LYS A 139 -6.91 4.13 -3.65
N LEU A 140 -7.27 4.55 -4.87
CA LEU A 140 -7.29 3.65 -6.02
C LEU A 140 -5.87 3.15 -6.33
N MET A 141 -4.88 4.04 -6.31
CA MET A 141 -3.48 3.64 -6.50
C MET A 141 -2.99 2.70 -5.39
N GLN A 142 -3.36 2.93 -4.12
CA GLN A 142 -3.01 2.02 -3.02
C GLN A 142 -3.73 0.68 -3.14
N LEU A 143 -4.98 0.64 -3.59
CA LEU A 143 -5.71 -0.59 -3.85
C LEU A 143 -5.03 -1.40 -4.97
N VAL A 144 -4.64 -0.73 -6.06
CA VAL A 144 -3.89 -1.36 -7.16
C VAL A 144 -2.52 -1.84 -6.68
N ALA A 145 -1.77 -1.02 -5.93
CA ALA A 145 -0.49 -1.40 -5.36
C ALA A 145 -0.60 -2.59 -4.39
N PHE A 146 -1.65 -2.61 -3.56
CA PHE A 146 -1.97 -3.74 -2.70
C PHE A 146 -2.27 -5.02 -3.50
N GLY A 147 -3.04 -4.90 -4.60
CA GLY A 147 -3.26 -6.01 -5.53
C GLY A 147 -1.95 -6.56 -6.11
N ILE A 148 -1.01 -5.69 -6.49
CA ILE A 148 0.32 -6.09 -6.97
C ILE A 148 1.10 -6.84 -5.88
N VAL A 149 1.07 -6.36 -4.63
CA VAL A 149 1.70 -7.05 -3.49
C VAL A 149 1.09 -8.45 -3.33
N MET A 150 -0.24 -8.56 -3.35
CA MET A 150 -0.93 -9.84 -3.15
C MET A 150 -0.67 -10.84 -4.28
N LEU A 151 -0.63 -10.39 -5.54
CA LEU A 151 -0.23 -11.24 -6.67
C LEU A 151 1.24 -11.68 -6.58
N GLY A 152 2.13 -10.77 -6.19
CA GLY A 152 3.55 -11.09 -5.97
C GLY A 152 3.74 -12.11 -4.85
N LEU A 153 3.06 -11.94 -3.71
CA LEU A 153 3.07 -12.89 -2.61
C LEU A 153 2.45 -14.24 -3.00
N CYS A 154 1.38 -14.25 -3.78
CA CYS A 154 0.79 -15.48 -4.32
C CYS A 154 1.82 -16.26 -5.17
N ALA A 155 2.53 -15.58 -6.07
CA ALA A 155 3.59 -16.20 -6.87
C ALA A 155 4.71 -16.76 -5.98
N VAL A 156 5.12 -16.05 -4.92
CA VAL A 156 6.09 -16.55 -3.95
C VAL A 156 5.57 -17.79 -3.24
N MET A 157 4.32 -17.79 -2.75
CA MET A 157 3.70 -18.91 -2.06
C MET A 157 3.60 -20.14 -2.94
N VAL A 158 3.17 -19.99 -4.19
CA VAL A 158 3.11 -21.10 -5.16
C VAL A 158 4.49 -21.74 -5.32
N ASN A 159 5.55 -20.94 -5.47
CA ASN A 159 6.91 -21.47 -5.62
C ASN A 159 7.41 -22.15 -4.35
N VAL A 160 7.17 -21.57 -3.18
CA VAL A 160 7.52 -22.17 -1.88
C VAL A 160 6.78 -23.50 -1.68
N TYR A 161 5.47 -23.54 -1.94
CA TYR A 161 4.67 -24.76 -1.81
C TYR A 161 5.03 -25.82 -2.84
N ARG A 162 5.35 -25.43 -4.08
CA ARG A 162 5.87 -26.33 -5.12
C ARG A 162 7.17 -26.99 -4.66
N TYR A 163 8.07 -26.20 -4.07
CA TYR A 163 9.32 -26.71 -3.51
C TYR A 163 9.08 -27.70 -2.35
N LEU A 164 8.16 -27.38 -1.44
CA LEU A 164 7.85 -28.22 -0.28
C LEU A 164 7.09 -29.51 -0.64
N ALA A 165 6.23 -29.49 -1.64
CA ALA A 165 5.37 -30.61 -2.00
C ALA A 165 5.96 -31.56 -3.05
N SER A 166 7.05 -31.18 -3.74
CA SER A 166 7.73 -31.99 -4.77
C SER A 166 6.78 -32.58 -5.84
N GLY A 167 5.63 -31.93 -6.10
CA GLY A 167 4.58 -32.41 -6.98
C GLY A 167 4.63 -31.77 -8.37
N LEU A 168 4.02 -32.44 -9.36
CA LEU A 168 3.75 -31.87 -10.67
C LEU A 168 2.77 -30.69 -10.51
N GLY A 169 3.23 -29.49 -10.83
CA GLY A 169 2.36 -28.33 -10.96
C GLY A 169 1.58 -28.37 -12.26
N THR A 170 0.38 -27.80 -12.25
CA THR A 170 -0.41 -27.66 -13.48
C THR A 170 0.22 -26.64 -14.43
N GLY A 171 1.10 -25.78 -13.91
CA GLY A 171 1.76 -24.71 -14.67
C GLY A 171 0.91 -23.45 -14.80
N ILE A 172 -0.32 -23.43 -14.23
CA ILE A 172 -1.21 -22.25 -14.26
C ILE A 172 -0.52 -21.04 -13.63
N PHE A 173 0.25 -21.26 -12.56
CA PHE A 173 1.00 -20.24 -11.84
C PHE A 173 2.51 -20.36 -12.12
N ASP A 174 2.92 -20.38 -13.38
CA ASP A 174 4.34 -20.37 -13.74
C ASP A 174 4.93 -18.95 -13.75
N VAL A 175 4.96 -18.33 -12.57
CA VAL A 175 5.66 -17.07 -12.35
C VAL A 175 6.97 -17.37 -11.62
N PRO A 176 8.14 -16.98 -12.15
CA PRO A 176 9.41 -17.13 -11.45
C PRO A 176 9.37 -16.48 -10.05
N MET A 177 9.94 -17.14 -9.04
CA MET A 177 9.92 -16.65 -7.65
C MET A 177 10.54 -15.25 -7.53
N ASN A 178 11.63 -14.99 -8.23
CA ASN A 178 12.29 -13.67 -8.26
C ASN A 178 11.36 -12.57 -8.76
N VAL A 179 10.54 -12.85 -9.78
CA VAL A 179 9.54 -11.92 -10.29
C VAL A 179 8.47 -11.63 -9.23
N GLY A 180 7.97 -12.66 -8.55
CA GLY A 180 7.01 -12.51 -7.45
C GLY A 180 7.54 -11.62 -6.31
N VAL A 181 8.79 -11.85 -5.89
CA VAL A 181 9.47 -11.04 -4.86
C VAL A 181 9.62 -9.59 -5.32
N LEU A 182 10.09 -9.37 -6.55
CA LEU A 182 10.30 -8.00 -7.05
C LEU A 182 8.97 -7.24 -7.22
N PHE A 183 7.89 -7.90 -7.63
CA PHE A 183 6.56 -7.29 -7.66
C PHE A 183 6.05 -6.95 -6.27
N ALA A 184 6.21 -7.85 -5.29
CA ALA A 184 5.83 -7.58 -3.91
C ALA A 184 6.58 -6.37 -3.35
N LEU A 185 7.90 -6.34 -3.50
CA LEU A 185 8.75 -5.21 -3.10
C LEU A 185 8.35 -3.89 -3.79
N LEU A 186 8.09 -3.94 -5.10
CA LEU A 186 7.72 -2.74 -5.84
C LEU A 186 6.32 -2.22 -5.46
N GLY A 187 5.37 -3.13 -5.21
CA GLY A 187 4.04 -2.80 -4.69
C GLY A 187 4.12 -2.15 -3.30
N GLU A 188 4.97 -2.68 -2.41
CA GLU A 188 5.25 -2.07 -1.10
C GLU A 188 5.87 -0.68 -1.25
N ALA A 189 6.87 -0.52 -2.12
CA ALA A 189 7.47 0.80 -2.38
C ALA A 189 6.43 1.82 -2.88
N LEU A 190 5.45 1.39 -3.68
CA LEU A 190 4.34 2.22 -4.12
C LEU A 190 3.39 2.61 -2.97
N LEU A 191 3.06 1.66 -2.09
CA LEU A 191 2.24 1.93 -0.89
C LEU A 191 2.93 2.92 0.04
N LEU A 192 4.21 2.67 0.36
CA LEU A 192 5.01 3.45 1.32
C LEU A 192 5.38 4.85 0.80
N ARG A 193 5.20 5.12 -0.49
CA ARG A 193 5.52 6.43 -1.08
C ARG A 193 4.62 7.57 -0.61
N TRP A 194 3.37 7.28 -0.24
CA TRP A 194 2.42 8.26 0.29
C TRP A 194 1.92 7.83 1.67
N PRO A 195 2.81 7.86 2.69
CA PRO A 195 2.49 7.36 4.01
C PRO A 195 1.37 8.16 4.68
N ASN A 196 1.25 9.45 4.38
CA ASN A 196 0.26 10.35 4.99
C ASN A 196 -1.04 10.48 4.18
N ARG A 197 -1.30 9.59 3.21
CA ARG A 197 -2.52 9.68 2.38
C ARG A 197 -3.20 8.35 2.23
N GLY A 198 -4.51 8.43 1.96
CA GLY A 198 -5.35 7.28 1.71
C GLY A 198 -5.24 6.25 2.83
N PHE A 199 -4.99 5.02 2.45
CA PHE A 199 -4.97 3.88 3.32
C PHE A 199 -3.81 3.85 4.31
N MET A 200 -2.60 4.14 3.82
CA MET A 200 -1.40 4.21 4.65
C MET A 200 -1.47 5.31 5.70
N GLY A 201 -2.28 6.36 5.47
CA GLY A 201 -2.49 7.44 6.43
C GLY A 201 -3.03 6.95 7.77
N LEU A 202 -3.91 5.95 7.78
CA LEU A 202 -4.49 5.41 9.02
C LEU A 202 -3.43 4.69 9.88
N PHE A 203 -2.49 4.00 9.25
CA PHE A 203 -1.44 3.25 9.92
C PHE A 203 -0.32 4.13 10.49
N ASN A 204 -0.17 5.36 10.00
CA ASN A 204 0.90 6.28 10.42
C ASN A 204 0.45 7.31 11.45
N THR A 205 -0.76 7.18 11.99
CA THR A 205 -1.20 8.00 13.13
C THR A 205 -0.63 7.43 14.42
N GLU A 206 -0.31 8.27 15.41
CA GLU A 206 0.10 7.83 16.76
C GLU A 206 -1.06 7.22 17.60
N SER A 207 -2.13 6.79 16.95
CA SER A 207 -3.30 6.22 17.62
C SER A 207 -3.02 4.80 18.13
N LEU A 208 -3.66 4.40 19.23
CA LEU A 208 -3.60 3.01 19.69
C LEU A 208 -4.20 2.06 18.64
N THR A 209 -5.19 2.56 17.91
CA THR A 209 -5.82 1.92 16.75
C THR A 209 -4.82 1.52 15.68
N SER A 210 -3.90 2.41 15.28
CA SER A 210 -2.89 2.13 14.25
C SER A 210 -1.90 1.06 14.70
N VAL A 211 -1.50 1.05 15.98
CA VAL A 211 -0.57 0.07 16.54
C VAL A 211 -1.21 -1.32 16.54
N VAL A 212 -2.47 -1.43 16.95
CA VAL A 212 -3.23 -2.69 16.91
C VAL A 212 -3.41 -3.16 15.46
N ALA A 213 -3.77 -2.25 14.56
CA ALA A 213 -3.90 -2.51 13.12
C ALA A 213 -2.64 -3.13 12.54
N PHE A 214 -1.50 -2.49 12.77
CA PHE A 214 -0.20 -2.90 12.26
C PHE A 214 0.20 -4.27 12.81
N ARG A 215 0.06 -4.49 14.13
CA ARG A 215 0.36 -5.78 14.76
C ARG A 215 -0.50 -6.90 14.21
N THR A 216 -1.80 -6.65 14.00
CA THR A 216 -2.73 -7.64 13.46
C THR A 216 -2.39 -7.95 12.01
N LEU A 217 -2.00 -6.94 11.23
CA LEU A 217 -1.60 -7.11 9.83
C LEU A 217 -0.33 -7.93 9.70
N VAL A 218 0.70 -7.63 10.51
CA VAL A 218 1.94 -8.43 10.55
C VAL A 218 1.66 -9.85 11.00
N LEU A 219 0.85 -10.03 12.05
CA LEU A 219 0.46 -11.36 12.53
C LEU A 219 -0.25 -12.16 11.43
N ASN A 220 -1.20 -11.55 10.74
CA ASN A 220 -1.92 -12.20 9.64
C ASN A 220 -0.97 -12.56 8.49
N MET A 221 -0.07 -11.65 8.10
CA MET A 221 0.90 -11.88 7.03
C MET A 221 1.82 -13.08 7.31
N ILE A 222 2.12 -13.37 8.58
CA ILE A 222 2.93 -14.52 9.00
C ILE A 222 2.07 -15.78 9.20
N LEU A 223 0.91 -15.63 9.85
CA LEU A 223 0.09 -16.75 10.27
C LEU A 223 -0.63 -17.44 9.11
N THR A 224 -1.17 -16.69 8.13
CA THR A 224 -1.91 -17.30 7.01
C THR A 224 -1.02 -18.25 6.18
N PRO A 225 0.22 -17.87 5.81
CA PRO A 225 1.13 -18.77 5.12
C PRO A 225 1.52 -20.00 5.95
N VAL A 226 1.70 -19.85 7.26
CA VAL A 226 2.01 -20.97 8.16
C VAL A 226 0.86 -21.96 8.20
N VAL A 227 -0.38 -21.48 8.36
CA VAL A 227 -1.59 -22.33 8.32
C VAL A 227 -1.72 -23.01 6.95
N GLY A 228 -1.45 -22.28 5.86
CA GLY A 228 -1.40 -22.82 4.51
C GLY A 228 -0.37 -23.94 4.34
N GLY A 229 0.84 -23.75 4.87
CA GLY A 229 1.90 -24.76 4.89
C GLY A 229 1.53 -26.02 5.68
N ILE A 230 0.85 -25.86 6.83
CA ILE A 230 0.31 -26.98 7.60
C ILE A 230 -0.76 -27.72 6.79
N GLY A 231 -1.69 -26.99 6.18
CA GLY A 231 -2.72 -27.57 5.31
C GLY A 231 -2.12 -28.35 4.13
N LEU A 232 -1.05 -27.81 3.53
CA LEU A 232 -0.30 -28.49 2.47
C LEU A 232 0.37 -29.78 2.98
N ALA A 233 0.98 -29.76 4.16
CA ALA A 233 1.60 -30.94 4.76
C ALA A 233 0.58 -32.06 5.01
N VAL A 234 -0.65 -31.70 5.43
CA VAL A 234 -1.76 -32.65 5.58
C VAL A 234 -2.22 -33.17 4.21
N ALA A 235 -2.44 -32.29 3.23
CA ALA A 235 -2.86 -32.67 1.88
C ALA A 235 -1.85 -33.62 1.20
N ARG A 236 -0.55 -33.39 1.42
CA ARG A 236 0.52 -34.27 0.94
C ARG A 236 0.42 -35.68 1.51
N ARG A 237 0.07 -35.83 2.79
CA ARG A 237 -0.15 -37.17 3.39
C ARG A 237 -1.35 -37.88 2.78
N MET A 238 -2.30 -37.13 2.23
CA MET A 238 -3.48 -37.67 1.54
C MET A 238 -3.26 -37.83 0.03
N SER A 239 -2.04 -37.62 -0.48
CA SER A 239 -1.70 -37.69 -1.91
C SER A 239 -2.51 -36.74 -2.81
N LEU A 240 -2.97 -35.61 -2.27
CA LEU A 240 -3.71 -34.60 -3.04
C LEU A 240 -2.73 -33.59 -3.67
N ALA A 241 -2.66 -33.57 -5.01
CA ALA A 241 -1.84 -32.61 -5.77
C ALA A 241 -2.52 -31.24 -5.90
N VAL A 242 -2.70 -30.52 -4.78
CA VAL A 242 -3.60 -29.35 -4.69
C VAL A 242 -2.86 -28.07 -4.25
N PHE A 243 -1.53 -28.00 -4.40
CA PHE A 243 -0.74 -26.90 -3.81
C PHE A 243 -1.02 -25.51 -4.40
N GLU A 244 -1.39 -25.41 -5.68
CA GLU A 244 -1.77 -24.13 -6.32
C GLU A 244 -3.08 -23.60 -5.73
N THR A 245 -4.06 -24.47 -5.51
CA THR A 245 -5.32 -24.12 -4.85
C THR A 245 -5.08 -23.70 -3.41
N VAL A 246 -4.19 -24.39 -2.67
CA VAL A 246 -3.82 -23.99 -1.30
C VAL A 246 -3.18 -22.60 -1.29
N ALA A 247 -2.25 -22.30 -2.21
CA ALA A 247 -1.65 -20.97 -2.33
C ALA A 247 -2.68 -19.88 -2.67
N ALA A 248 -3.59 -20.17 -3.60
CA ALA A 248 -4.67 -19.25 -3.97
C ALA A 248 -5.61 -18.98 -2.79
N VAL A 249 -6.04 -20.02 -2.07
CA VAL A 249 -6.91 -19.89 -0.88
C VAL A 249 -6.23 -19.09 0.21
N VAL A 250 -4.96 -19.37 0.50
CA VAL A 250 -4.15 -18.60 1.47
C VAL A 250 -4.08 -17.13 1.08
N THR A 251 -3.82 -16.84 -0.19
CA THR A 251 -3.76 -15.46 -0.69
C THR A 251 -5.12 -14.76 -0.57
N ILE A 252 -6.22 -15.43 -0.95
CA ILE A 252 -7.58 -14.90 -0.82
C ILE A 252 -7.89 -14.61 0.65
N GLN A 253 -7.52 -15.52 1.55
CA GLN A 253 -7.70 -15.35 2.99
C GLN A 253 -6.90 -14.14 3.51
N MET A 254 -5.66 -13.94 3.06
CA MET A 254 -4.86 -12.75 3.39
C MET A 254 -5.57 -11.47 2.93
N VAL A 255 -6.13 -11.45 1.72
CA VAL A 255 -6.88 -10.32 1.16
C VAL A 255 -8.13 -10.03 1.99
N VAL A 256 -8.93 -11.04 2.29
CA VAL A 256 -10.16 -10.89 3.09
C VAL A 256 -9.84 -10.35 4.47
N PHE A 257 -8.83 -10.89 5.16
CA PHE A 257 -8.41 -10.37 6.46
C PHE A 257 -7.87 -8.95 6.36
N ALA A 258 -7.10 -8.61 5.32
CA ALA A 258 -6.64 -7.25 5.11
C ALA A 258 -7.80 -6.27 4.94
N MET A 259 -8.85 -6.64 4.20
CA MET A 259 -10.07 -5.84 4.07
C MET A 259 -10.83 -5.74 5.39
N LEU A 260 -10.98 -6.82 6.15
CA LEU A 260 -11.65 -6.79 7.45
C LEU A 260 -10.90 -5.91 8.46
N MET A 261 -9.57 -6.04 8.52
CA MET A 261 -8.72 -5.16 9.33
C MET A 261 -8.88 -3.72 8.88
N TRP A 262 -8.88 -3.46 7.57
CA TRP A 262 -9.08 -2.14 6.99
C TRP A 262 -10.39 -1.49 7.50
N PHE A 263 -11.51 -2.20 7.38
CA PHE A 263 -12.81 -1.71 7.85
C PHE A 263 -12.85 -1.55 9.38
N GLY A 264 -12.26 -2.49 10.12
CA GLY A 264 -12.18 -2.43 11.58
C GLY A 264 -11.40 -1.21 12.08
N VAL A 265 -10.24 -0.94 11.47
CA VAL A 265 -9.37 0.20 11.81
C VAL A 265 -10.03 1.52 11.47
N LYS A 266 -10.73 1.59 10.33
CA LYS A 266 -11.51 2.78 9.96
C LYS A 266 -12.57 3.09 11.00
N ARG A 267 -13.38 2.10 11.39
CA ARG A 267 -14.44 2.29 12.40
C ARG A 267 -13.86 2.63 13.78
N LEU A 268 -12.79 1.95 14.18
CA LEU A 268 -12.16 2.20 15.47
C LEU A 268 -11.55 3.61 15.54
N TYR A 269 -10.98 4.08 14.43
CA TYR A 269 -10.47 5.44 14.31
C TYR A 269 -11.59 6.49 14.41
N GLU A 270 -12.74 6.26 13.77
CA GLU A 270 -13.91 7.13 13.88
C GLU A 270 -14.39 7.24 15.35
N TRP A 271 -14.46 6.12 16.07
CA TRP A 271 -14.81 6.09 17.49
C TRP A 271 -13.77 6.79 18.38
N GLU A 272 -12.48 6.61 18.11
CA GLU A 272 -11.40 7.27 18.87
C GLU A 272 -11.47 8.79 18.67
N LEU A 273 -11.77 9.23 17.46
CA LEU A 273 -11.96 10.64 17.15
C LEU A 273 -13.18 11.22 17.88
N GLU A 274 -14.33 10.55 17.84
CA GLU A 274 -15.53 10.98 18.58
C GLU A 274 -15.26 11.09 20.08
N ARG A 275 -14.52 10.13 20.64
CA ARG A 275 -14.12 10.15 22.06
C ARG A 275 -13.20 11.32 22.38
N LEU A 276 -12.24 11.65 21.51
CA LEU A 276 -11.34 12.79 21.70
C LEU A 276 -12.10 14.12 21.65
N ILE A 277 -13.05 14.26 20.72
CA ILE A 277 -13.92 15.45 20.63
C ILE A 277 -14.77 15.57 21.90
N ALA A 278 -15.41 14.49 22.35
CA ALA A 278 -16.23 14.51 23.57
C ALA A 278 -15.40 14.85 24.82
N LYS A 279 -14.16 14.35 24.91
CA LYS A 279 -13.24 14.67 26.01
C LYS A 279 -12.83 16.14 26.01
N GLU A 280 -12.57 16.71 24.84
CA GLU A 280 -12.22 18.12 24.71
C GLU A 280 -13.42 19.02 25.02
N GLU A 281 -14.63 18.66 24.58
CA GLU A 281 -15.86 19.35 24.94
C GLU A 281 -16.09 19.34 26.47
N ALA A 282 -15.85 18.21 27.14
CA ALA A 282 -15.93 18.12 28.59
C ALA A 282 -14.88 19.00 29.30
N ARG A 283 -13.63 19.00 28.80
CA ARG A 283 -12.54 19.85 29.32
C ARG A 283 -12.87 21.33 29.21
N VAL A 284 -13.46 21.74 28.08
CA VAL A 284 -13.82 23.15 27.86
C VAL A 284 -14.98 23.56 28.75
N ARG A 285 -15.96 22.68 28.97
CA ARG A 285 -17.05 22.95 29.94
C ARG A 285 -16.53 23.11 31.36
N ASP A 286 -15.61 22.25 31.80
CA ASP A 286 -14.99 22.33 33.13
C ASP A 286 -14.18 23.63 33.29
N LEU A 287 -13.38 23.98 32.29
CA LEU A 287 -12.70 25.27 32.23
C LEU A 287 -13.68 26.45 32.20
N GLY A 288 -14.84 26.29 31.55
CA GLY A 288 -15.93 27.26 31.53
C GLY A 288 -16.46 27.56 32.94
N LEU A 289 -16.63 26.54 33.79
CA LEU A 289 -17.05 26.74 35.18
C LEU A 289 -16.07 27.59 36.01
N SER A 290 -14.82 27.72 35.54
CA SER A 290 -13.77 28.53 36.19
C SER A 290 -13.51 29.90 35.54
N MET A 291 -14.13 30.22 34.39
CA MET A 291 -13.90 31.45 33.62
C MET A 291 -15.14 32.35 33.57
N SER A 292 -14.93 33.66 33.38
CA SER A 292 -16.00 34.66 33.19
C SER A 292 -16.93 34.28 32.02
N ASN A 293 -18.22 34.60 32.14
CA ASN A 293 -19.26 34.24 31.15
C ASN A 293 -18.98 34.74 29.72
N GLU A 294 -18.26 35.85 29.55
CA GLU A 294 -17.94 36.39 28.22
C GLU A 294 -16.84 35.59 27.50
N ASP A 295 -15.75 35.25 28.19
CA ASP A 295 -14.66 34.45 27.63
C ASP A 295 -15.12 33.03 27.26
N MET A 296 -16.10 32.51 27.99
CA MET A 296 -16.69 31.19 27.74
C MET A 296 -17.47 31.16 26.41
N LYS A 297 -18.29 32.18 26.14
CA LYS A 297 -19.05 32.28 24.89
C LYS A 297 -18.13 32.31 23.67
N ALA A 298 -17.03 33.07 23.75
CA ALA A 298 -16.05 33.16 22.66
C ALA A 298 -15.36 31.81 22.41
N LYS A 299 -14.94 31.09 23.46
CA LYS A 299 -14.29 29.78 23.32
C LYS A 299 -15.23 28.70 22.80
N VAL A 300 -16.47 28.65 23.29
CA VAL A 300 -17.47 27.67 22.83
C VAL A 300 -17.82 27.92 21.36
N ALA A 301 -17.99 29.17 20.95
CA ALA A 301 -18.22 29.51 19.53
C ALA A 301 -17.05 29.08 18.64
N GLY A 302 -15.80 29.27 19.09
CA GLY A 302 -14.61 28.82 18.34
C GLY A 302 -14.51 27.29 18.23
N LEU A 303 -14.93 26.56 19.26
CA LEU A 303 -15.01 25.09 19.23
C LEU A 303 -16.10 24.59 18.31
N GLU A 304 -17.29 25.20 18.35
CA GLU A 304 -18.38 24.87 17.43
C GLU A 304 -17.99 25.14 15.99
N GLU A 305 -17.36 26.29 15.68
CA GLU A 305 -16.88 26.59 14.34
C GLU A 305 -15.82 25.58 13.89
N THR A 306 -14.91 25.18 14.78
CA THR A 306 -13.89 24.19 14.47
C THR A 306 -14.49 22.81 14.26
N LYS A 307 -15.46 22.41 15.09
CA LYS A 307 -16.23 21.17 14.97
C LYS A 307 -17.00 21.13 13.67
N GLU A 308 -17.71 22.20 13.31
CA GLU A 308 -18.43 22.30 12.05
C GLU A 308 -17.49 22.25 10.86
N ARG A 309 -16.35 22.96 10.90
CA ARG A 309 -15.34 22.92 9.85
C ARG A 309 -14.77 21.51 9.69
N TYR A 310 -14.52 20.82 10.80
CA TYR A 310 -14.02 19.45 10.80
C TYR A 310 -15.07 18.46 10.29
N LEU A 311 -16.32 18.56 10.76
CA LEU A 311 -17.45 17.76 10.28
C LEU A 311 -17.74 18.04 8.80
N LYS A 312 -17.60 19.28 8.33
CA LYS A 312 -17.74 19.64 6.92
C LYS A 312 -16.60 19.03 6.09
N ASN A 313 -15.37 19.03 6.59
CA ASN A 313 -14.25 18.36 5.93
C ASN A 313 -14.44 16.83 5.93
N LEU A 314 -14.91 16.25 7.03
CA LEU A 314 -15.28 14.83 7.12
C LEU A 314 -16.44 14.50 6.20
N ARG A 315 -17.49 15.31 6.12
CA ARG A 315 -18.61 15.15 5.18
C ARG A 315 -18.19 15.40 3.75
N GLN A 316 -17.24 16.30 3.48
CA GLN A 316 -16.65 16.43 2.15
C GLN A 316 -15.78 15.23 1.82
N MET A 317 -15.12 14.61 2.80
CA MET A 317 -14.42 13.33 2.62
C MET A 317 -15.41 12.17 2.48
N ASN A 318 -16.52 12.15 3.22
CA ASN A 318 -17.56 11.11 3.27
C ASN A 318 -18.60 11.20 2.16
N GLY A 319 -18.98 12.39 1.69
CA GLY A 319 -19.73 12.59 0.44
C GLY A 319 -18.88 12.23 -0.78
N VAL A 320 -17.56 12.31 -0.62
CA VAL A 320 -16.56 11.69 -1.50
C VAL A 320 -16.63 10.16 -1.34
N TRP A 321 -16.85 9.61 -0.15
CA TRP A 321 -17.05 8.16 0.05
C TRP A 321 -18.46 7.62 -0.31
N ASN A 322 -19.53 8.44 -0.34
CA ASN A 322 -20.91 8.06 -0.69
C ASN A 322 -21.14 7.87 -2.21
N LEU A 323 -20.07 7.69 -2.98
CA LEU A 323 -20.19 7.20 -4.36
C LEU A 323 -20.68 5.74 -4.44
N GLU A 324 -20.95 5.07 -3.32
CA GLU A 324 -21.79 3.85 -3.30
C GLU A 324 -23.21 4.12 -3.82
N GLU A 325 -23.76 5.34 -3.67
CA GLU A 325 -25.03 5.75 -4.33
C GLU A 325 -24.91 5.98 -5.85
N TYR A 326 -23.69 5.98 -6.41
CA TYR A 326 -23.46 6.09 -7.85
C TYR A 326 -23.11 4.74 -8.51
N PHE A 327 -23.11 3.66 -7.73
CA PHE A 327 -22.85 2.29 -8.21
C PHE A 327 -23.95 1.27 -7.81
N GLU A 328 -25.10 1.75 -7.32
CA GLU A 328 -26.40 1.05 -7.46
C GLU A 328 -27.14 1.58 -8.69
#